data_AF-A0AAU3P9A0-F1
#
_entry.id   AF-A0AAU3P9A0-F1
#
_cell.length_a   1.000
_cell.length_b   1.000
_cell.length_c   1.000
_cell.angle_alpha   90.00
_cell.angle_beta   90.00
_cell.angle_gamma   90.00
#
_symmetry.space_group_name_H-M   'P 1'
#
loop_
_entity.id
_entity.type
_entity.pdbx_description
1 polymer ?
#
loop_
_entity_poly.entity_id
_entity_poly.type
_entity_poly.pdbx_seq_one_letter_code
_entity_poly.pdbx_strand_id
1 'polypeptide(L)'
;MPLPFRTAVAAATVTALAGGPFTAVTATPASAAPAKYADDFNGDGHRDIAIGAPYKSINGASAAGGVVVALGSATGLTNKKVVLTQSSAGVPGTPEEGDHFGMSIAGGDLDSDG
;
A
#
# COMPACT_ATOMS: atom_id res chain seq x y z
N MET A 1 10.01 0.61 9.17
CA MET A 1 9.76 -0.59 8.34
C MET A 1 8.55 -0.28 7.47
N PRO A 2 8.66 -0.31 6.13
CA PRO A 2 7.51 -0.09 5.27
C PRO A 2 6.54 -1.26 5.43
N LEU A 3 5.25 -0.98 5.61
CA LEU A 3 4.20 -1.99 5.51
C LEU A 3 4.06 -2.34 4.02
N PRO A 4 4.14 -3.62 3.63
CA PRO A 4 3.90 -4.00 2.25
C PRO A 4 2.44 -3.70 1.90
N PHE A 5 2.20 -2.93 0.83
CA PHE A 5 0.95 -3.04 0.07
C PHE A 5 0.81 -4.51 -0.34
N ARG A 6 -0.40 -5.06 -0.21
CA ARG A 6 -0.67 -6.50 -0.16
C ARG A 6 -0.43 -7.24 -1.47
N THR A 7 0.79 -7.24 -2.01
CA THR A 7 1.13 -8.09 -3.15
C THR A 7 1.36 -9.53 -2.67
N ALA A 8 0.29 -10.31 -2.55
CA ALA A 8 0.38 -11.74 -2.26
C ALA A 8 0.68 -12.54 -3.55
N VAL A 9 1.94 -12.52 -4.02
CA VAL A 9 2.42 -13.50 -5.01
C VAL A 9 3.21 -14.60 -4.29
N ALA A 10 2.51 -15.64 -3.85
CA ALA A 10 3.14 -16.88 -3.37
C ALA A 10 3.34 -17.85 -4.54
N ALA A 11 4.39 -17.65 -5.34
CA ALA A 11 4.84 -18.66 -6.29
C ALA A 11 5.80 -19.63 -5.58
N ALA A 12 5.29 -20.77 -5.11
CA ALA A 12 6.13 -21.84 -4.61
C ALA A 12 6.75 -22.60 -5.80
N THR A 13 7.98 -22.29 -6.19
CA THR A 13 8.77 -23.14 -7.09
C THR A 13 9.31 -24.33 -6.29
N VAL A 14 8.76 -25.53 -6.52
CA VAL A 14 9.27 -26.78 -5.94
C VAL A 14 10.35 -27.33 -6.87
N THR A 15 11.62 -27.23 -6.47
CA THR A 15 12.70 -28.01 -7.09
C THR A 15 12.69 -29.41 -6.48
N ALA A 16 12.08 -30.38 -7.17
CA ALA A 16 12.06 -31.77 -6.74
C ALA A 16 13.38 -32.48 -7.08
N LEU A 17 14.07 -33.02 -6.06
CA LEU A 17 15.11 -34.03 -6.24
C LEU A 17 14.44 -35.43 -6.24
N ALA A 18 14.76 -36.23 -7.26
CA ALA A 18 14.05 -37.45 -7.69
C ALA A 18 13.74 -38.49 -6.60
N GLY A 19 12.51 -39.04 -6.59
CA GLY A 19 12.22 -40.24 -5.78
C GLY A 19 10.80 -40.81 -5.64
N GLY A 20 9.72 -40.18 -6.12
CA GLY A 20 8.36 -40.78 -6.01
C GLY A 20 7.25 -39.99 -6.70
N PRO A 21 6.04 -40.58 -6.91
CA PRO A 21 4.95 -39.92 -7.61
C PRO A 21 4.27 -38.89 -6.70
N PHE A 22 4.88 -37.71 -6.56
CA PHE A 22 4.22 -36.55 -5.98
C PHE A 22 3.39 -35.87 -7.06
N THR A 23 2.07 -35.99 -6.98
CA THR A 23 1.15 -35.17 -7.77
C THR A 23 1.29 -33.72 -7.30
N ALA A 24 1.81 -32.84 -8.15
CA ALA A 24 1.84 -31.42 -7.89
C ALA A 24 0.39 -30.91 -7.75
N VAL A 25 -0.03 -30.59 -6.53
CA VAL A 25 -1.26 -29.83 -6.30
C VAL A 25 -0.93 -28.39 -6.68
N THR A 26 -1.39 -27.95 -7.85
CA THR A 26 -1.41 -26.52 -8.17
C THR A 26 -2.34 -25.85 -7.16
N ALA A 27 -1.81 -25.04 -6.26
CA ALA A 27 -2.63 -24.20 -5.41
C ALA A 27 -3.43 -23.27 -6.33
N THR A 28 -4.76 -23.35 -6.28
CA THR A 28 -5.61 -22.32 -6.86
C THR A 28 -5.22 -20.99 -6.21
N PRO A 29 -4.93 -19.93 -6.98
CA PRO A 29 -4.66 -18.63 -6.38
C PRO A 29 -5.86 -18.25 -5.52
N ALA A 30 -5.63 -18.01 -4.23
CA ALA A 30 -6.65 -17.49 -3.36
C ALA A 30 -6.92 -16.06 -3.81
N SER A 31 -8.07 -15.83 -4.46
CA SER A 31 -8.59 -14.48 -4.64
C SER A 31 -9.02 -13.99 -3.27
N ALA A 32 -8.38 -12.91 -2.82
CA ALA A 32 -8.76 -12.25 -1.59
C ALA A 32 -10.22 -11.77 -1.69
N ALA A 33 -10.95 -11.86 -0.59
CA ALA A 33 -12.29 -11.31 -0.53
C ALA A 33 -12.22 -9.78 -0.71
N PRO A 34 -13.20 -9.15 -1.36
CA PRO A 34 -13.19 -7.70 -1.56
C PRO A 34 -13.09 -6.98 -0.21
N ALA A 35 -12.28 -5.91 -0.18
CA ALA A 35 -12.10 -5.10 1.01
C ALA A 35 -13.47 -4.66 1.55
N LYS A 36 -13.71 -4.88 2.85
CA LYS A 36 -14.96 -4.48 3.51
C LYS A 36 -15.18 -2.97 3.40
N TYR A 37 -14.09 -2.20 3.42
CA TYR A 37 -14.09 -0.75 3.33
C TYR A 37 -13.05 -0.30 2.30
N ALA A 38 -13.44 0.58 1.38
CA ALA A 38 -12.55 1.10 0.34
C ALA A 38 -11.39 1.96 0.88
N ASP A 39 -11.50 2.39 2.14
CA ASP A 39 -10.55 3.21 2.88
C ASP A 39 -9.80 2.41 3.96
N ASP A 40 -9.82 1.07 3.92
CA ASP A 40 -8.99 0.21 4.75
C ASP A 40 -7.71 -0.17 3.97
N PHE A 41 -6.68 0.66 4.06
CA PHE A 41 -5.51 0.57 3.17
C PHE A 41 -4.49 -0.49 3.61
N ASN A 42 -4.61 -1.01 4.84
CA ASN A 42 -3.77 -2.11 5.34
C ASN A 42 -4.53 -3.44 5.46
N GLY A 43 -5.85 -3.40 5.23
CA GLY A 43 -6.81 -4.49 5.27
C GLY A 43 -6.98 -5.12 6.66
N ASP A 44 -6.79 -4.35 7.73
CA ASP A 44 -6.93 -4.83 9.10
C ASP A 44 -8.40 -4.86 9.61
N GLY A 45 -9.34 -4.43 8.76
CA GLY A 45 -10.76 -4.39 9.05
C GLY A 45 -11.24 -3.06 9.64
N HIS A 46 -10.37 -2.04 9.69
CA HIS A 46 -10.69 -0.70 10.17
C HIS A 46 -10.42 0.35 9.09
N ARG A 47 -11.27 1.37 9.02
CA ARG A 47 -11.09 2.48 8.07
C ARG A 47 -9.91 3.34 8.48
N ASP A 48 -9.10 3.71 7.51
CA ASP A 48 -7.98 4.64 7.60
C ASP A 48 -8.36 6.01 7.04
N ILE A 49 -7.45 6.98 7.12
CA ILE A 49 -7.63 8.31 6.52
C ILE A 49 -6.37 8.75 5.78
N ALA A 50 -6.53 9.19 4.53
CA ALA A 50 -5.49 9.85 3.75
C ALA A 50 -5.64 11.37 3.83
N ILE A 51 -4.55 12.07 4.15
CA ILE A 51 -4.51 13.52 4.39
C ILE A 51 -3.43 14.12 3.50
N GLY A 52 -3.82 15.07 2.64
CA GLY A 52 -2.90 15.80 1.77
C GLY A 52 -2.13 16.88 2.53
N ALA A 53 -0.84 17.01 2.23
CA ALA A 53 0.04 18.08 2.70
C ALA A 53 0.79 18.72 1.52
N PRO A 54 0.08 19.33 0.55
CA PRO A 54 0.65 19.77 -0.73
C PRO A 54 1.71 20.88 -0.61
N TYR A 55 1.79 21.57 0.53
CA TYR A 55 2.77 22.63 0.76
C TYR A 55 3.97 22.18 1.61
N LYS A 56 4.09 20.87 1.89
CA LYS A 56 5.21 20.34 2.66
C LYS A 56 6.51 20.42 1.84
N SER A 57 7.56 20.98 2.42
CA SER A 57 8.91 20.90 1.85
C SER A 57 9.50 19.49 2.04
N ILE A 58 10.03 18.92 0.96
CA ILE A 58 10.68 17.60 0.96
C ILE A 58 12.09 17.76 0.36
N ASN A 59 13.12 17.30 1.08
CA ASN A 59 14.53 17.34 0.64
C ASN A 59 15.00 18.73 0.14
N GLY A 60 14.45 19.81 0.70
CA GLY A 60 14.79 21.18 0.31
C GLY A 60 13.91 21.78 -0.80
N ALA A 61 13.12 20.97 -1.51
CA ALA A 61 12.15 21.46 -2.49
C ALA A 61 10.91 22.02 -1.76
N SER A 62 10.63 23.31 -1.95
CA SER A 62 9.47 23.98 -1.35
C SER A 62 8.16 23.48 -1.97
N ALA A 63 7.14 23.25 -1.15
CA ALA A 63 5.82 22.82 -1.63
C ALA A 63 5.82 21.61 -2.58
N ALA A 64 6.81 20.72 -2.46
CA ALA A 64 6.87 19.47 -3.21
C ALA A 64 5.71 18.54 -2.81
N GLY A 65 5.28 18.60 -1.55
CA GLY A 65 4.05 17.96 -1.09
C GLY A 65 4.24 16.55 -0.52
N GLY A 66 3.15 15.99 -0.02
CA GLY A 66 3.12 14.72 0.69
C GLY A 66 1.69 14.26 0.97
N VAL A 67 1.51 12.97 1.24
CA VAL A 67 0.27 12.39 1.76
C VAL A 67 0.59 11.64 3.05
N VAL A 68 -0.23 11.82 4.07
CA VAL A 68 -0.16 11.05 5.32
C VAL A 68 -1.37 10.13 5.38
N VAL A 69 -1.13 8.83 5.53
CA VAL A 69 -2.17 7.85 5.82
C VAL A 69 -2.12 7.55 7.31
N ALA A 70 -3.14 7.93 8.08
CA ALA A 70 -3.26 7.59 9.49
C ALA A 70 -4.13 6.34 9.65
N LEU A 71 -3.64 5.37 10.41
CA LEU A 71 -4.28 4.05 10.50
C LEU A 71 -5.35 4.01 11.58
N GLY A 72 -6.48 3.40 11.26
CA GLY A 72 -7.61 3.19 12.14
C GLY A 72 -7.43 2.05 13.14
N SER A 73 -8.42 1.92 14.01
CA SER A 73 -8.59 0.80 14.93
C SER A 73 -10.04 0.74 15.42
N ALA A 74 -10.39 -0.31 16.16
CA ALA A 74 -11.69 -0.43 16.81
C ALA A 74 -12.06 0.77 17.71
N THR A 75 -11.08 1.52 18.23
CA THR A 75 -11.31 2.69 19.09
C THR A 75 -11.02 4.03 18.41
N GLY A 76 -10.87 4.04 17.08
CA GLY A 76 -10.59 5.24 16.28
C GLY A 76 -9.16 5.32 15.76
N LEU A 77 -8.71 6.52 15.40
CA LEU A 77 -7.38 6.74 14.84
C LEU A 77 -6.27 6.37 15.82
N THR A 78 -5.22 5.77 15.28
CA THR A 78 -4.02 5.40 16.03
C THR A 78 -2.89 6.41 15.82
N ASN A 79 -1.79 6.21 16.54
CA ASN A 79 -0.54 6.96 16.30
C ASN A 79 0.29 6.38 15.14
N LYS A 80 -0.18 5.30 14.48
CA LYS A 80 0.52 4.71 13.34
C LYS A 80 0.15 5.47 12.07
N LYS A 81 1.16 5.73 11.24
CA LYS A 81 0.98 6.41 9.96
C LYS A 81 2.00 5.97 8.93
N VAL A 82 1.60 6.08 7.67
CA VAL A 82 2.47 6.00 6.51
C VAL A 82 2.57 7.39 5.89
N VAL A 83 3.77 7.78 5.49
CA VAL A 83 3.99 9.06 4.79
C VAL A 83 4.47 8.74 3.39
N LEU A 84 3.77 9.29 2.40
CA LEU A 84 4.06 9.15 0.98
C LEU A 84 4.50 10.49 0.42
N THR A 85 5.55 10.47 -0.39
CA THR A 85 6.11 11.60 -1.13
C THR A 85 6.59 11.07 -2.49
N GLN A 86 6.95 11.95 -3.43
CA GLN A 86 7.63 11.51 -4.67
C GLN A 86 8.98 10.81 -4.42
N SER A 87 9.57 10.90 -3.22
CA SER A 87 10.75 10.09 -2.83
C SER A 87 10.42 8.72 -2.24
N SER A 88 9.15 8.39 -2.02
CA SER A 88 8.76 7.10 -1.47
C SER A 88 8.97 5.99 -2.50
N ALA A 89 9.41 4.80 -2.05
CA ALA A 89 9.56 3.64 -2.92
C ALA A 89 8.24 3.33 -3.65
N GLY A 90 8.31 3.10 -4.96
CA GLY A 90 7.14 2.83 -5.81
C GLY A 90 6.38 4.06 -6.29
N VAL A 91 6.72 5.28 -5.84
CA VAL A 91 6.17 6.53 -6.38
C VAL A 91 7.12 7.05 -7.46
N PRO A 92 6.70 7.17 -8.73
CA PRO A 92 7.55 7.70 -9.79
C PRO A 92 7.92 9.18 -9.56
N GLY A 93 9.14 9.54 -10.01
CA GLY A 93 9.64 10.92 -9.98
C GLY A 93 10.57 11.23 -8.81
N THR A 94 10.94 12.49 -8.69
CA THR A 94 11.63 13.07 -7.52
C THR A 94 10.80 14.25 -7.01
N PRO A 95 10.99 14.73 -5.78
CA PRO A 95 10.28 15.93 -5.32
C PRO A 95 10.87 17.18 -5.97
N GLU A 96 10.06 17.93 -6.72
CA GLU A 96 10.40 19.24 -7.26
C GLU A 96 9.63 20.37 -6.56
N GLU A 97 10.12 21.60 -6.70
CA GLU A 97 9.45 22.77 -6.11
C GLU A 97 8.11 23.03 -6.80
N GLY A 98 7.04 23.12 -6.00
CA GLY A 98 5.70 23.40 -6.49
C GLY A 98 4.94 22.21 -7.10
N ASP A 99 5.44 20.98 -6.96
CA ASP A 99 4.72 19.78 -7.43
C ASP A 99 3.37 19.58 -6.75
N HIS A 100 3.26 20.06 -5.50
CA HIS A 100 2.03 19.98 -4.72
C HIS A 100 1.50 18.54 -4.59
N PHE A 101 2.38 17.55 -4.45
CA PHE A 101 1.99 16.15 -4.26
C PHE A 101 0.99 16.04 -3.11
N GLY A 102 -0.13 15.35 -3.35
CA GLY A 102 -1.24 15.25 -2.39
C GLY A 102 -2.21 16.45 -2.37
N MET A 103 -2.21 17.32 -3.39
CA MET A 103 -3.19 18.41 -3.51
C MET A 103 -4.63 17.91 -3.74
N SER A 104 -4.78 16.77 -4.39
CA SER A 104 -6.06 16.07 -4.53
C SER A 104 -5.85 14.59 -4.24
N ILE A 105 -6.86 13.94 -3.63
CA ILE A 105 -6.80 12.55 -3.20
C ILE A 105 -8.11 11.87 -3.61
N ALA A 106 -7.98 10.72 -4.24
CA ALA A 106 -9.02 9.72 -4.44
C ALA A 106 -8.46 8.36 -4.07
N GLY A 107 -9.31 7.47 -3.55
CA GLY A 107 -8.91 6.12 -3.13
C GLY A 107 -9.91 5.08 -3.61
N GLY A 108 -9.42 3.87 -3.82
CA GLY A 108 -10.20 2.69 -4.18
C GLY A 108 -9.30 1.48 -4.41
N ASP A 109 -9.90 0.31 -4.37
CA ASP A 109 -9.30 -0.94 -4.82
C ASP A 109 -9.30 -0.94 -6.36
N LEU A 110 -8.11 -0.88 -6.97
CA LEU A 110 -7.94 -0.66 -8.41
C LEU A 110 -7.57 -1.94 -9.19
N ASP A 111 -7.12 -2.98 -8.50
CA ASP A 111 -6.76 -4.27 -9.07
C ASP A 111 -7.62 -5.43 -8.54
N SER A 112 -8.61 -5.14 -7.69
CA SER A 112 -9.57 -6.10 -7.15
C SER A 112 -8.93 -7.16 -6.24
N ASP A 113 -7.91 -6.78 -5.48
CA ASP A 113 -7.19 -7.67 -4.57
C ASP A 113 -7.57 -7.50 -3.08
N GLY A 114 -8.52 -6.62 -2.78
CA GLY A 114 -9.11 -6.44 -1.44
C GLY A 114 -8.19 -5.77 -0.43
#